data_AF-A0A3P1ZYF1-F1
#
_entry.id   AF-A0A3P1ZYF1-F1
#
_cell.length_a   1.000
_cell.length_b   1.000
_cell.length_c   1.000
_cell.angle_alpha   90.00
_cell.angle_beta   90.00
_cell.angle_gamma   90.00
#
_symmetry.space_group_name_H-M   'P 1'
#
loop_
_entity.id
_entity.type
_entity.pdbx_description
1 polymer ?
#
loop_
_entity_poly.entity_id
_entity_poly.type
_entity_poly.pdbx_seq_one_letter_code
_entity_poly.pdbx_strand_id
1 'polypeptide(L)'
;MLIETSGMVVAGACDIQGKGCEAKKTVGPLTVVWGPNRNQINVCGSCLEMKIKSGEWEVEGAAVPSMKYRADLELINGKNVAIIEVKARPSNQYDVISFISKNIKLLDSVVFFVFVAQDLIYLFDKNAIDNLDMDAALKIKTDDVLTPYFSMLSYTNSDKKDGATRHSIYESALALLFRDITLCAKSVELSYFPAQFIDFVKGAQIIR
;
A
#
# COMPACT_ATOMS: atom_id res chain seq x y z
N MET A 1 -19.85 -16.70 4.58
CA MET A 1 -19.48 -16.60 3.15
C MET A 1 -18.04 -16.12 3.11
N LEU A 2 -17.15 -16.87 2.43
CA LEU A 2 -15.75 -16.44 2.31
C LEU A 2 -15.64 -15.26 1.35
N ILE A 3 -14.96 -14.22 1.79
CA ILE A 3 -14.73 -12.96 1.08
C ILE A 3 -13.23 -12.66 1.15
N GLU A 4 -12.62 -12.19 0.07
CA GLU A 4 -11.21 -11.77 0.08
C GLU A 4 -11.14 -10.25 0.15
N THR A 5 -10.20 -9.69 0.93
CA THR A 5 -9.95 -8.24 0.86
C THR A 5 -9.30 -7.90 -0.47
N SER A 6 -9.72 -6.81 -1.10
CA SER A 6 -9.02 -6.31 -2.29
C SER A 6 -7.90 -5.31 -1.95
N GLY A 7 -7.80 -4.88 -0.68
CA GLY A 7 -6.94 -3.78 -0.25
C GLY A 7 -7.44 -2.38 -0.68
N MET A 8 -8.33 -2.29 -1.67
CA MET A 8 -8.75 -1.01 -2.23
C MET A 8 -9.74 -0.26 -1.33
N VAL A 9 -9.47 1.02 -1.11
CA VAL A 9 -10.45 1.97 -0.57
C VAL A 9 -10.86 2.95 -1.67
N VAL A 10 -12.11 2.91 -2.09
CA VAL A 10 -12.63 3.77 -3.17
C VAL A 10 -13.65 4.77 -2.64
N ALA A 11 -13.77 5.93 -3.28
CA ALA A 11 -14.86 6.86 -2.99
C ALA A 11 -16.11 6.45 -3.78
N GLY A 12 -17.22 6.15 -3.10
CA GLY A 12 -18.44 5.72 -3.80
C GLY A 12 -19.67 5.60 -2.90
N ALA A 13 -20.72 4.98 -3.43
CA ALA A 13 -21.90 4.56 -2.67
C ALA A 13 -21.76 3.09 -2.25
N CYS A 14 -22.11 2.78 -1.00
CA CYS A 14 -22.04 1.42 -0.47
C CYS A 14 -23.03 0.49 -1.19
N ASP A 15 -22.54 -0.64 -1.72
CA ASP A 15 -23.33 -1.65 -2.43
C ASP A 15 -24.21 -2.47 -1.47
N ILE A 16 -23.81 -2.54 -0.19
CA ILE A 16 -24.55 -3.22 0.86
C ILE A 16 -25.46 -2.21 1.58
N GLN A 17 -26.77 -2.48 1.58
CA GLN A 17 -27.75 -1.75 2.38
C GLN A 17 -28.64 -2.76 3.12
N GLY A 18 -28.84 -2.57 4.42
CA GLY A 18 -29.62 -3.52 5.24
C GLY A 18 -30.04 -2.93 6.59
N LYS A 19 -30.91 -3.66 7.31
CA LYS A 19 -31.34 -3.28 8.67
C LYS A 19 -30.10 -3.24 9.59
N GLY A 20 -29.64 -2.03 9.93
CA GLY A 20 -28.47 -1.80 10.79
C GLY A 20 -27.26 -1.15 10.10
N CYS A 21 -27.27 -1.03 8.77
CA CYS A 21 -26.28 -0.23 8.04
C CYS A 21 -26.98 0.67 7.01
N GLU A 22 -27.32 1.87 7.45
CA GLU A 22 -27.80 2.95 6.59
C GLU A 22 -26.62 3.89 6.30
N ALA A 23 -25.77 3.51 5.34
CA ALA A 23 -24.87 4.49 4.76
C ALA A 23 -25.73 5.53 4.03
N LYS A 24 -25.67 6.80 4.45
CA LYS A 24 -26.24 7.90 3.66
C LYS A 24 -25.75 7.73 2.22
N LYS A 25 -26.59 8.00 1.22
CA LYS A 25 -26.23 8.01 -0.23
C LYS A 25 -25.19 9.10 -0.60
N THR A 26 -24.36 9.49 0.36
CA THR A 26 -23.24 10.40 0.23
C THR A 26 -22.00 9.60 -0.14
N VAL A 27 -21.25 10.12 -1.09
CA VAL A 27 -19.94 9.57 -1.50
C VAL A 27 -19.03 9.52 -0.27
N GLY A 28 -18.50 8.34 0.06
CA GLY A 28 -17.60 8.13 1.19
C GLY A 28 -16.59 7.01 0.89
N PRO A 29 -15.58 6.81 1.76
CA PRO A 29 -14.61 5.74 1.60
C PRO A 29 -15.27 4.37 1.76
N LEU A 30 -15.04 3.49 0.79
CA LEU A 30 -15.55 2.12 0.73
C LEU A 30 -14.39 1.15 0.67
N THR A 31 -14.37 0.15 1.52
CA THR A 31 -13.51 -1.01 1.38
C THR A 31 -14.06 -1.86 0.25
N VAL A 32 -13.21 -2.20 -0.71
CA VAL A 32 -13.58 -3.13 -1.77
C VAL A 32 -13.18 -4.53 -1.31
N VAL A 33 -14.11 -5.46 -1.46
CA VAL A 33 -13.90 -6.87 -1.15
C VAL A 33 -14.36 -7.73 -2.32
N TRP A 34 -13.82 -8.93 -2.44
CA TRP A 34 -14.15 -9.88 -3.48
C TRP A 34 -15.12 -10.93 -2.95
N GLY A 35 -16.32 -10.96 -3.54
CA GLY A 35 -17.31 -12.00 -3.30
C GLY A 35 -16.95 -13.34 -3.93
N PRO A 36 -17.74 -14.38 -3.65
CA PRO A 36 -17.64 -15.65 -4.36
C PRO A 36 -17.74 -15.42 -5.88
N ASN A 37 -16.84 -16.05 -6.64
CA ASN A 37 -16.66 -15.84 -8.09
C ASN A 37 -16.01 -14.50 -8.50
N ARG A 38 -15.28 -13.83 -7.59
CA ARG A 38 -14.57 -12.57 -7.86
C ARG A 38 -15.46 -11.40 -8.30
N ASN A 39 -16.69 -11.38 -7.79
CA ASN A 39 -17.55 -10.21 -7.93
C ASN A 39 -17.04 -9.13 -6.97
N GLN A 40 -16.73 -7.94 -7.50
CA GLN A 40 -16.35 -6.79 -6.67
C GLN A 40 -17.54 -6.35 -5.82
N ILE A 41 -17.32 -6.11 -4.53
CA ILE A 41 -18.31 -5.57 -3.61
C ILE A 41 -17.70 -4.34 -2.91
N ASN A 42 -18.25 -3.16 -3.17
CA ASN A 42 -17.83 -1.94 -2.51
C ASN A 42 -18.67 -1.76 -1.25
N VAL A 43 -18.05 -1.81 -0.09
CA VAL A 43 -18.75 -1.81 1.19
C VAL A 43 -18.16 -0.75 2.11
N CYS A 44 -19.01 0.07 2.72
CA CYS A 44 -18.52 1.03 3.70
C CYS A 44 -18.05 0.30 4.97
N GLY A 45 -17.15 0.92 5.73
CA GLY A 45 -16.57 0.28 6.91
C GLY A 45 -17.60 -0.24 7.92
N SER A 46 -18.70 0.51 8.15
CA SER A 46 -19.76 0.09 9.08
C SER A 46 -20.55 -1.13 8.60
N CYS A 47 -20.87 -1.21 7.32
CA CYS A 47 -21.57 -2.37 6.74
C CYS A 47 -20.67 -3.60 6.75
N LEU A 48 -19.39 -3.41 6.44
CA LEU A 48 -18.41 -4.47 6.42
C LEU A 48 -18.18 -5.05 7.83
N GLU A 49 -18.05 -4.20 8.85
CA GLU A 49 -18.00 -4.61 10.26
C GLU A 49 -19.22 -5.42 10.68
N MET A 50 -20.41 -4.96 10.30
CA MET A 50 -21.66 -5.63 10.67
C MET A 50 -21.73 -7.03 10.07
N LYS A 51 -21.38 -7.21 8.79
CA LYS A 51 -21.40 -8.51 8.11
C LYS A 51 -20.42 -9.52 8.71
N ILE A 52 -19.30 -9.05 9.24
CA ILE A 52 -18.35 -9.89 9.97
C ILE A 52 -18.88 -10.23 11.36
N LYS A 53 -19.35 -9.22 12.11
CA LYS A 53 -19.91 -9.42 13.47
C LYS A 53 -21.13 -10.36 13.47
N SER A 54 -21.93 -10.34 12.42
CA SER A 54 -23.08 -11.26 12.27
C SER A 54 -22.67 -12.67 11.82
N GLY A 55 -21.40 -12.91 11.51
CA GLY A 55 -20.90 -14.19 10.99
C GLY A 55 -21.36 -14.49 9.57
N GLU A 56 -22.00 -13.54 8.89
CA GLU A 56 -22.43 -13.72 7.51
C GLU A 56 -21.22 -13.80 6.56
N TRP A 57 -20.20 -12.99 6.81
CA TRP A 57 -18.97 -12.93 6.04
C TRP A 57 -17.77 -13.35 6.89
N GLU A 58 -16.90 -14.14 6.27
CA GLU A 58 -15.61 -14.56 6.80
C GLU A 58 -14.57 -14.04 5.81
N VAL A 59 -13.56 -13.31 6.31
CA VAL A 59 -12.60 -12.61 5.43
C VAL A 59 -11.20 -13.19 5.61
N GLU A 60 -10.68 -13.81 4.55
CA GLU A 60 -9.31 -14.34 4.50
C GLU A 60 -8.32 -13.23 4.12
N GLY A 61 -7.23 -13.10 4.90
CA GLY A 61 -6.18 -12.11 4.68
C GLY A 61 -6.48 -10.71 5.23
N ALA A 62 -5.42 -10.02 5.68
CA ALA A 62 -5.35 -8.69 6.30
C ALA A 62 -6.68 -8.08 6.78
N ALA A 63 -6.91 -8.22 8.09
CA ALA A 63 -7.85 -7.53 8.98
C ALA A 63 -8.79 -6.51 8.32
N VAL A 64 -10.07 -6.79 8.34
CA VAL A 64 -11.16 -5.86 8.03
C VAL A 64 -11.38 -4.83 9.14
N PRO A 65 -11.88 -3.59 8.91
CA PRO A 65 -11.80 -2.59 9.95
C PRO A 65 -12.62 -2.95 11.18
N SER A 66 -12.20 -2.76 12.45
CA SER A 66 -11.08 -2.05 13.10
C SER A 66 -9.66 -2.17 12.50
N MET A 67 -9.38 -1.54 11.36
CA MET A 67 -8.25 -1.86 10.47
C MET A 67 -7.08 -1.10 11.05
N LYS A 68 -6.24 -1.79 11.80
CA LYS A 68 -5.07 -1.16 12.43
C LYS A 68 -4.01 -0.75 11.42
N TYR A 69 -4.15 -1.18 10.17
CA TYR A 69 -3.13 -1.01 9.15
C TYR A 69 -3.76 -0.72 7.79
N ARG A 70 -3.51 0.50 7.29
CA ARG A 70 -3.68 0.91 5.90
C ARG A 70 -2.27 1.16 5.39
N ALA A 71 -1.86 0.46 4.34
CA ALA A 71 -0.62 0.79 3.66
C ALA A 71 -0.73 2.18 3.04
N ASP A 72 0.38 2.92 3.01
CA ASP A 72 0.41 4.24 2.38
C ASP A 72 0.26 4.13 0.85
N LEU A 73 0.82 3.08 0.24
CA LEU A 73 0.52 2.66 -1.13
C LEU A 73 0.51 1.13 -1.26
N GLU A 74 -0.23 0.62 -2.23
CA GLU A 74 -0.18 -0.78 -2.65
C GLU A 74 0.00 -0.90 -4.16
N LEU A 75 0.80 -1.88 -4.59
CA LEU A 75 0.95 -2.25 -5.99
C LEU A 75 0.43 -3.67 -6.18
N ILE A 76 -0.57 -3.85 -7.03
CA ILE A 76 -1.24 -5.14 -7.23
C ILE A 76 -0.96 -5.66 -8.63
N ASN A 77 -0.31 -6.82 -8.73
CA ASN A 77 -0.06 -7.54 -9.99
C ASN A 77 -0.63 -8.96 -9.90
N GLY A 78 -1.85 -9.14 -10.42
CA GLY A 78 -2.58 -10.40 -10.29
C GLY A 78 -2.92 -10.71 -8.83
N LYS A 79 -2.39 -11.82 -8.30
CA LYS A 79 -2.55 -12.22 -6.89
C LYS A 79 -1.45 -11.69 -5.96
N ASN A 80 -0.41 -11.09 -6.55
CA ASN A 80 0.77 -10.67 -5.83
C ASN A 80 0.66 -9.18 -5.50
N VAL A 81 1.08 -8.81 -4.30
CA VAL A 81 0.99 -7.45 -3.76
C VAL A 81 2.39 -6.98 -3.35
N ALA A 82 2.70 -5.71 -3.62
CA ALA A 82 3.74 -5.00 -2.92
C ALA A 82 3.11 -3.96 -2.00
N ILE A 83 3.52 -3.97 -0.73
CA ILE A 83 3.08 -2.99 0.27
C ILE A 83 4.15 -1.93 0.42
N ILE A 84 3.75 -0.66 0.42
CA ILE A 84 4.65 0.47 0.59
C ILE A 84 4.21 1.26 1.82
N GLU A 85 5.14 1.41 2.74
CA GLU A 85 4.99 2.23 3.93
C GLU A 85 5.92 3.43 3.86
N VAL A 86 5.39 4.62 4.07
CA VAL A 86 6.09 5.89 4.08
C VAL A 86 6.21 6.39 5.52
N LYS A 87 7.39 6.92 5.86
CA LYS A 87 7.64 7.60 7.13
C LYS A 87 8.34 8.92 6.87
N ALA A 88 7.76 9.98 7.41
CA ALA A 88 8.31 11.33 7.31
C ALA A 88 9.62 11.56 8.09
N ARG A 89 10.05 10.59 8.91
CA ARG A 89 11.24 10.67 9.76
C ARG A 89 12.25 9.61 9.33
N PRO A 90 13.56 9.81 9.60
CA PRO A 90 14.53 8.73 9.49
C PRO A 90 14.07 7.54 10.33
N SER A 91 14.20 6.34 9.79
CA SER A 91 13.80 5.12 10.49
C SER A 91 14.98 4.47 11.19
N ASN A 92 14.74 3.92 12.37
CA ASN A 92 15.61 2.88 12.90
C ASN A 92 15.16 1.51 12.35
N GLN A 93 16.06 0.54 12.33
CA GLN A 93 15.76 -0.81 11.81
C GLN A 93 14.69 -1.54 12.63
N TYR A 94 14.55 -1.24 13.93
CA TYR A 94 13.55 -1.86 14.80
C TYR A 94 12.12 -1.49 14.39
N ASP A 95 11.89 -0.26 13.96
CA ASP A 95 10.58 0.19 13.47
C ASP A 95 10.15 -0.59 12.23
N VAL A 96 11.09 -0.82 11.30
CA VAL A 96 10.86 -1.58 10.06
C VAL A 96 10.56 -3.05 10.38
N ILE A 97 11.39 -3.71 11.20
CA ILE A 97 11.19 -5.12 11.56
C ILE A 97 9.87 -5.31 12.32
N SER A 98 9.61 -4.47 13.32
CA SER A 98 8.37 -4.49 14.12
C SER A 98 7.14 -4.39 13.22
N PHE A 99 7.24 -3.57 12.18
CA PHE A 99 6.19 -3.39 11.22
C PHE A 99 5.96 -4.62 10.34
N ILE A 100 7.02 -5.13 9.70
CA ILE A 100 6.94 -6.32 8.83
C ILE A 100 6.37 -7.50 9.63
N SER A 101 6.88 -7.71 10.85
CA SER A 101 6.46 -8.82 11.70
C SER A 101 4.99 -8.76 12.11
N LYS A 102 4.43 -7.56 12.32
CA LYS A 102 3.05 -7.41 12.81
C LYS A 102 2.02 -7.37 11.68
N ASN A 103 2.40 -6.81 10.54
CA ASN A 103 1.43 -6.42 9.51
C ASN A 103 1.59 -7.19 8.19
N ILE A 104 2.79 -7.71 7.89
CA ILE A 104 3.15 -8.13 6.52
C ILE A 104 3.48 -9.62 6.44
N LYS A 105 4.27 -10.15 7.38
CA LYS A 105 4.84 -11.50 7.30
C LYS A 105 3.80 -12.62 7.09
N LEU A 106 2.59 -12.44 7.60
CA LEU A 106 1.51 -13.43 7.51
C LEU A 106 0.69 -13.32 6.20
N LEU A 107 1.04 -12.39 5.30
CA LEU A 107 0.34 -12.17 4.05
C LEU A 107 1.08 -12.87 2.91
N ASP A 108 0.56 -14.03 2.50
CA ASP A 108 1.15 -14.84 1.43
C ASP A 108 1.11 -14.16 0.05
N SER A 109 0.16 -13.24 -0.15
CA SER A 109 0.08 -12.43 -1.37
C SER A 109 1.18 -11.38 -1.46
N VAL A 110 1.81 -10.99 -0.34
CA VAL A 110 2.82 -9.92 -0.34
C VAL A 110 4.16 -10.50 -0.78
N VAL A 111 4.61 -10.09 -1.96
CA VAL A 111 5.87 -10.56 -2.56
C VAL A 111 7.00 -9.52 -2.45
N PHE A 112 6.64 -8.26 -2.21
CA PHE A 112 7.58 -7.18 -1.95
C PHE A 112 7.07 -6.28 -0.83
N PHE A 113 7.98 -5.73 -0.05
CA PHE A 113 7.69 -4.69 0.92
C PHE A 113 8.68 -3.54 0.73
N VAL A 114 8.16 -2.32 0.62
CA VAL A 114 8.96 -1.11 0.47
C VAL A 114 8.73 -0.22 1.66
N PHE A 115 9.79 0.08 2.40
CA PHE A 115 9.74 1.03 3.49
C PHE A 115 10.52 2.28 3.11
N VAL A 116 9.85 3.43 3.07
CA VAL A 116 10.42 4.69 2.61
C VAL A 116 10.54 5.66 3.79
N ALA A 117 11.77 5.94 4.19
CA ALA A 117 12.10 6.96 5.17
C ALA A 117 12.66 8.22 4.47
N GLN A 118 12.92 9.26 5.27
CA GLN A 118 13.52 10.51 4.79
C GLN A 118 14.86 10.29 4.06
N ASP A 119 15.67 9.36 4.52
CA ASP A 119 17.05 9.14 4.07
C ASP A 119 17.20 7.91 3.18
N LEU A 120 16.44 6.85 3.46
CA LEU A 120 16.56 5.56 2.81
C LEU A 120 15.22 4.97 2.40
N ILE A 121 15.24 4.27 1.27
CA ILE A 121 14.25 3.30 0.83
C ILE A 121 14.84 1.92 1.11
N TYR A 122 14.08 1.10 1.82
CA TYR A 122 14.35 -0.33 1.98
C TYR A 122 13.39 -1.11 1.10
N LEU A 123 13.92 -1.97 0.24
CA LEU A 123 13.15 -2.91 -0.56
C LEU A 123 13.46 -4.33 -0.08
N PHE A 124 12.42 -5.02 0.38
CA PHE A 124 12.46 -6.42 0.79
C PHE A 124 11.71 -7.25 -0.26
N ASP A 125 12.30 -8.36 -0.68
CA ASP A 125 11.56 -9.42 -1.35
C ASP A 125 10.92 -10.37 -0.33
N LYS A 126 10.12 -11.32 -0.82
CA LYS A 126 9.44 -12.31 0.03
C LYS A 126 10.39 -13.06 0.96
N ASN A 127 11.57 -13.43 0.49
CA ASN A 127 12.53 -14.16 1.31
C ASN A 127 13.06 -13.29 2.46
N ALA A 128 13.39 -12.03 2.19
CA ALA A 128 13.81 -11.08 3.22
C ALA A 128 12.68 -10.77 4.22
N ILE A 129 11.42 -10.67 3.75
CA ILE A 129 10.23 -10.48 4.58
C ILE A 129 10.03 -11.67 5.53
N ASP A 130 10.04 -12.89 5.01
CA ASP A 130 9.74 -14.10 5.77
C ASP A 130 10.81 -14.38 6.84
N ASN A 131 12.06 -14.01 6.56
CA ASN A 131 13.17 -14.14 7.50
C ASN A 131 13.40 -12.91 8.38
N LEU A 132 12.67 -11.81 8.16
CA LEU A 132 12.90 -10.51 8.81
C LEU A 132 14.36 -10.05 8.70
N ASP A 133 14.97 -10.28 7.54
CA ASP A 133 16.40 -10.03 7.29
C ASP A 133 16.62 -8.62 6.73
N MET A 134 17.08 -7.70 7.58
CA MET A 134 17.40 -6.31 7.22
C MET A 134 18.66 -6.16 6.36
N ASP A 135 19.55 -7.15 6.38
CA ASP A 135 20.79 -7.11 5.60
C ASP A 135 20.59 -7.65 4.19
N ALA A 136 19.58 -8.52 4.00
CA ALA A 136 19.08 -8.91 2.69
C ALA A 136 18.27 -7.79 1.99
N ALA A 137 17.80 -6.78 2.72
CA ALA A 137 17.04 -5.67 2.14
C ALA A 137 17.94 -4.77 1.28
N LEU A 138 17.48 -4.44 0.08
CA LEU A 138 18.15 -3.44 -0.74
C LEU A 138 17.92 -2.04 -0.14
N LYS A 139 19.01 -1.29 0.05
CA LYS A 139 19.01 0.05 0.64
C LYS A 139 19.36 1.07 -0.43
N ILE A 140 18.45 2.00 -0.70
CA ILE A 140 18.60 3.03 -1.72
C ILE A 140 18.45 4.39 -1.04
N LYS A 141 19.26 5.40 -1.38
CA LYS A 141 19.02 6.75 -0.85
C LYS A 141 17.73 7.31 -1.44
N THR A 142 16.86 7.83 -0.59
CA THR A 142 15.57 8.37 -1.02
C THR A 142 15.73 9.48 -2.06
N ASP A 143 16.69 10.38 -1.85
CA ASP A 143 16.94 11.51 -2.75
C ASP A 143 17.45 11.07 -4.13
N ASP A 144 18.20 9.97 -4.24
CA ASP A 144 18.70 9.46 -5.53
C ASP A 144 17.54 9.04 -6.45
N VAL A 145 16.42 8.59 -5.87
CA VAL A 145 15.27 8.08 -6.63
C VAL A 145 14.15 9.12 -6.76
N LEU A 146 13.83 9.85 -5.68
CA LEU A 146 12.62 10.68 -5.61
C LEU A 146 12.83 12.14 -5.97
N THR A 147 14.07 12.64 -6.02
CA THR A 147 14.37 14.05 -6.37
C THR A 147 13.76 14.52 -7.69
N PRO A 148 13.78 13.72 -8.79
CA PRO A 148 13.13 14.10 -10.03
C PRO A 148 11.63 14.39 -9.87
N TYR A 149 10.95 13.61 -9.01
CA TYR A 149 9.52 13.71 -8.74
C TYR A 149 9.16 14.83 -7.76
N PHE A 150 10.02 15.09 -6.78
CA PHE A 150 9.85 16.23 -5.87
C PHE A 150 9.79 17.57 -6.62
N SER A 151 10.58 17.70 -7.70
CA SER A 151 10.57 18.90 -8.55
C SER A 151 9.22 19.07 -9.27
N MET A 152 8.58 17.98 -9.70
CA MET A 152 7.24 18.01 -10.33
C MET A 152 6.13 18.38 -9.33
N LEU A 153 6.32 18.04 -8.06
CA LEU A 153 5.36 18.31 -6.98
C LEU A 153 5.57 19.68 -6.32
N SER A 154 6.44 20.53 -6.86
CA SER A 154 6.81 21.82 -6.27
C SER A 154 7.32 21.71 -4.83
N TYR A 155 8.03 20.62 -4.51
CA TYR A 155 8.56 20.39 -3.16
C TYR A 155 9.63 21.43 -2.80
N THR A 156 9.45 22.10 -1.68
CA THR A 156 10.34 23.15 -1.19
C THR A 156 11.09 22.74 0.09
N ASN A 157 12.15 23.48 0.43
CA ASN A 157 12.85 23.27 1.70
C ASN A 157 12.00 23.58 2.95
N SER A 158 10.91 24.35 2.81
CA SER A 158 9.93 24.56 3.88
C SER A 158 9.05 23.32 4.13
N ASP A 159 8.90 22.45 3.13
CA ASP A 159 8.13 21.18 3.19
C ASP A 159 8.99 19.99 3.68
N LYS A 160 10.30 20.21 3.88
CA LYS A 160 11.05 19.52 4.96
C LYS A 160 10.42 20.04 6.29
N LYS A 161 10.91 19.90 7.51
CA LYS A 161 10.24 20.48 8.73
C LYS A 161 8.78 20.03 9.08
N ASP A 162 7.77 20.12 8.19
CA ASP A 162 6.43 19.56 8.38
C ASP A 162 6.37 18.09 7.95
N GLY A 163 6.20 17.21 8.94
CA GLY A 163 6.13 15.77 8.72
C GLY A 163 4.92 15.32 7.91
N ALA A 164 3.75 15.96 8.06
CA ALA A 164 2.52 15.55 7.38
C ALA A 164 2.60 15.89 5.88
N THR A 165 3.01 17.12 5.57
CA THR A 165 3.25 17.55 4.19
C THR A 165 4.31 16.69 3.52
N ARG A 166 5.42 16.42 4.19
CA ARG A 166 6.47 15.54 3.67
C ARG A 166 5.98 14.13 3.35
N HIS A 167 5.22 13.52 4.26
CA HIS A 167 4.63 12.18 4.07
C HIS A 167 3.81 12.13 2.79
N SER A 168 2.87 13.08 2.62
CA SER A 168 2.00 13.15 1.45
C SER A 168 2.77 13.37 0.14
N ILE A 169 3.85 14.14 0.18
CA ILE A 169 4.71 14.37 -0.99
C ILE A 169 5.51 13.13 -1.36
N TYR A 170 6.00 12.38 -0.38
CA TYR A 170 6.72 11.12 -0.62
C TYR A 170 5.81 10.07 -1.23
N GLU A 171 4.61 9.89 -0.69
CA GLU A 171 3.59 9.02 -1.30
C GLU A 171 3.29 9.43 -2.74
N SER A 172 3.16 10.73 -3.00
CA SER A 172 2.83 11.24 -4.34
C SER A 172 4.00 11.06 -5.31
N ALA A 173 5.23 11.25 -4.85
CA ALA A 173 6.44 11.03 -5.63
C ALA A 173 6.60 9.54 -5.99
N LEU A 174 6.36 8.64 -5.04
CA LEU A 174 6.37 7.19 -5.27
C LEU A 174 5.28 6.76 -6.26
N ALA A 175 4.06 7.30 -6.14
CA ALA A 175 2.99 7.00 -7.09
C ALA A 175 3.35 7.44 -8.51
N LEU A 176 4.02 8.59 -8.68
CA LEU A 176 4.53 9.04 -9.99
C LEU A 176 5.67 8.16 -10.50
N LEU A 177 6.63 7.80 -9.64
CA LEU A 177 7.71 6.88 -9.96
C LEU A 177 7.17 5.56 -10.48
N PHE A 178 6.29 4.89 -9.71
CA PHE A 178 5.76 3.60 -10.10
C PHE A 178 4.94 3.70 -11.39
N ARG A 179 4.19 4.80 -11.59
CA ARG A 179 3.47 5.04 -12.84
C ARG A 179 4.43 5.13 -14.04
N ASP A 180 5.54 5.84 -13.90
CA ASP A 180 6.53 5.96 -14.97
C ASP A 180 7.22 4.63 -15.27
N ILE A 181 7.50 3.81 -14.24
CA ILE A 181 8.00 2.44 -14.39
C ILE A 181 7.00 1.61 -15.20
N THR A 182 5.71 1.66 -14.85
CA THR A 182 4.63 0.97 -15.57
C THR A 182 4.55 1.40 -17.03
N LEU A 183 4.73 2.69 -17.32
CA LEU A 183 4.69 3.24 -18.67
C LEU A 183 6.01 3.08 -19.44
N CYS A 184 7.05 2.47 -18.84
CA CYS A 184 8.40 2.39 -19.39
C CYS A 184 8.94 3.76 -19.85
N ALA A 185 8.63 4.82 -19.10
CA ALA A 185 9.06 6.17 -19.44
C ALA A 185 10.59 6.29 -19.35
N LYS A 186 11.22 6.85 -20.40
CA LYS A 186 12.69 6.94 -20.55
C LYS A 186 13.40 7.75 -19.46
N SER A 187 12.67 8.52 -18.64
CA SER A 187 13.22 9.35 -17.57
C SER A 187 13.48 8.60 -16.27
N VAL A 188 13.05 7.35 -16.14
CA VAL A 188 13.28 6.58 -14.90
C VAL A 188 14.61 5.87 -14.97
N GLU A 189 15.51 6.21 -14.05
CA GLU A 189 16.72 5.44 -13.83
C GLU A 189 16.35 4.16 -13.07
N LEU A 190 16.06 3.09 -13.82
CA LEU A 190 15.63 1.81 -13.25
C LEU A 190 16.78 1.04 -12.58
N SER A 191 18.03 1.49 -12.74
CA SER A 191 19.23 0.81 -12.25
C SER A 191 19.24 0.61 -10.72
N TYR A 192 18.49 1.43 -9.99
CA TYR A 192 18.37 1.33 -8.54
C TYR A 192 17.57 0.13 -8.06
N PHE A 193 16.71 -0.46 -8.90
CA PHE A 193 15.82 -1.55 -8.50
C PHE A 193 16.20 -2.88 -9.15
N PRO A 194 16.02 -4.02 -8.44
CA PRO A 194 16.19 -5.34 -9.05
C PRO A 194 15.20 -5.55 -10.20
N ALA A 195 15.63 -6.25 -11.26
CA ALA A 195 14.80 -6.54 -12.43
C ALA A 195 13.45 -7.17 -12.06
N GLN A 196 13.44 -8.10 -11.11
CA GLN A 196 12.23 -8.75 -10.60
C GLN A 196 11.20 -7.77 -10.03
N PHE A 197 11.65 -6.70 -9.35
CA PHE A 197 10.75 -5.69 -8.81
C PHE A 197 10.22 -4.80 -9.94
N ILE A 198 11.08 -4.39 -10.88
CA ILE A 198 10.67 -3.60 -12.04
C ILE A 198 9.61 -4.33 -12.86
N ASP A 199 9.82 -5.61 -13.15
CA ASP A 199 8.89 -6.43 -13.91
C ASP A 199 7.57 -6.62 -13.16
N PHE A 200 7.62 -6.74 -11.83
CA PHE A 200 6.42 -6.72 -10.99
C PHE A 200 5.65 -5.40 -11.13
N VAL A 201 6.31 -4.24 -10.98
CA VAL A 201 5.69 -2.91 -11.06
C VAL A 201 5.09 -2.63 -12.45
N LYS A 202 5.74 -3.12 -13.52
CA LYS A 202 5.23 -2.98 -14.90
C LYS A 202 3.86 -3.60 -15.13
N GLY A 203 3.56 -4.70 -14.44
CA GLY A 203 2.25 -5.35 -14.48
C GLY A 203 1.30 -4.91 -13.37
N ALA A 204 1.70 -3.96 -12.52
CA ALA A 204 0.95 -3.61 -11.32
C ALA A 204 -0.02 -2.44 -11.53
N GLN A 205 -1.15 -2.51 -10.83
CA GLN A 205 -2.03 -1.37 -10.57
C GLN A 205 -1.62 -0.68 -9.27
N ILE A 206 -1.58 0.65 -9.27
CA ILE A 206 -1.23 1.46 -8.09
C ILE A 206 -2.50 1.85 -7.34
N ILE A 207 -2.55 1.57 -6.04
CA ILE A 207 -3.65 1.89 -5.12
C ILE A 207 -3.13 2.83 -4.01
N ARG A 208 -3.93 3.84 -3.65
CA ARG A 208 -3.66 4.83 -2.58
C ARG A 208 -4.83 4.85 -1.61
#